data_AF-A0A355U2S8-F1
#
_entry.id   AF-A0A355U2S8-F1
#
_cell.length_a   1.000
_cell.length_b   1.000
_cell.length_c   1.000
_cell.angle_alpha   90.00
_cell.angle_beta   90.00
_cell.angle_gamma   90.00
#
_symmetry.space_group_name_H-M   'P 1'
#
loop_
_entity.id
_entity.type
_entity.pdbx_description
1 polymer ?
#
loop_
_entity_poly.entity_id
_entity_poly.type
_entity_poly.pdbx_seq_one_letter_code
_entity_poly.pdbx_strand_id
1 'polypeptide(L)'
;MRGFAVTDYFPSGGMSMSYGVMAGTDLPDGAESSSNISKFGPESGNYGYYAQACRQAAQRILYTVANSNAMNFIGVDTKVISYEPEWHKTRDGILISVYSLFGISCAFFVGTNAYYLVQKFSKKKEN
;
A
#
# COMPACT_ATOMS: atom_id res chain seq x y z
N MET A 1 25.96 -2.61 6.85
CA MET A 1 24.56 -2.90 7.19
C MET A 1 23.70 -2.68 5.95
N ARG A 2 22.61 -3.46 5.75
CA ARG A 2 21.70 -3.36 4.59
C ARG A 2 20.42 -2.55 4.92
N GLY A 3 20.58 -1.48 5.69
CA GLY A 3 19.50 -0.66 6.23
C GLY A 3 20.09 0.44 7.10
N PHE A 4 19.24 1.28 7.68
CA PHE A 4 19.65 2.34 8.61
C PHE A 4 19.16 2.07 10.03
N ALA A 5 19.92 2.52 11.03
CA ALA A 5 19.58 2.42 12.45
C ALA A 5 19.09 3.76 13.00
N VAL A 6 18.00 3.72 13.76
CA VAL A 6 17.44 4.86 14.49
C VAL A 6 17.53 4.56 15.98
N THR A 7 17.94 5.53 16.79
CA THR A 7 17.89 5.37 18.25
C THR A 7 16.50 5.69 18.78
N ASP A 8 16.19 5.21 19.99
CA ASP A 8 15.09 5.77 20.75
C ASP A 8 15.35 7.26 21.07
N TYR A 9 14.28 8.00 21.33
CA TYR A 9 14.33 9.42 21.65
C TYR A 9 15.04 9.65 22.98
N PHE A 10 15.99 10.59 23.01
CA PHE A 10 16.62 11.04 24.25
C PHE A 10 16.48 12.56 24.50
N PRO A 11 15.96 12.98 25.67
CA PRO A 11 15.60 14.37 25.92
C PRO A 11 16.79 15.29 26.23
N SER A 12 17.79 14.82 26.99
CA SER A 12 19.01 15.58 27.31
C SER A 12 19.88 14.78 28.28
N GLY A 13 21.20 14.78 28.07
CA GLY A 13 22.19 14.25 29.01
C GLY A 13 22.22 12.72 29.06
N GLY A 14 23.32 12.13 28.58
CA GLY A 14 23.56 10.68 28.62
C GLY A 14 23.87 10.06 27.26
N MET A 15 23.54 10.74 26.16
CA MET A 15 23.88 10.35 24.80
C MET A 15 24.33 11.56 23.97
N SER A 16 25.14 11.31 22.94
CA SER A 16 25.60 12.32 21.98
C SER A 16 25.32 11.84 20.56
N MET A 17 24.64 12.65 19.77
CA MET A 17 24.33 12.41 18.37
C MET A 17 25.62 12.22 17.56
N SER A 18 26.65 13.02 17.84
CA SER A 18 27.91 12.97 17.10
C SER A 18 28.64 11.64 17.32
N TYR A 19 28.73 11.19 18.57
CA TYR A 19 29.29 9.88 18.90
C TYR A 19 28.39 8.73 18.44
N GLY A 20 27.07 8.89 18.47
CA GLY A 20 26.13 7.91 17.92
C GLY A 20 26.36 7.66 16.43
N VAL A 21 26.53 8.72 15.64
CA VAL A 21 26.85 8.60 14.21
C VAL A 21 28.19 7.91 13.97
N MET A 22 29.22 8.24 14.76
CA MET A 22 30.51 7.56 14.67
C MET A 22 30.45 6.09 15.11
N ALA A 23 29.57 5.73 16.03
CA ALA A 23 29.31 4.36 16.45
C ALA A 23 28.47 3.56 15.43
N GLY A 24 27.96 4.22 14.38
CA GLY A 24 27.24 3.58 13.29
C GLY A 24 25.72 3.70 13.35
N THR A 25 25.16 4.50 14.26
CA THR A 25 23.77 4.93 14.21
C THR A 25 23.58 5.92 13.07
N ASP A 26 22.54 5.76 12.27
CA ASP A 26 22.35 6.61 11.09
C ASP A 26 21.42 7.80 11.36
N LEU A 27 20.47 7.64 12.29
CA LEU A 27 19.55 8.68 12.77
C LEU A 27 19.47 8.66 14.31
N PRO A 28 20.38 9.34 15.02
CA PRO A 28 20.21 9.56 16.44
C PRO A 28 19.02 10.50 16.67
N ASP A 29 18.01 10.04 17.40
CA ASP A 29 16.81 10.82 17.74
C ASP A 29 16.95 11.39 19.16
N GLY A 30 17.09 12.70 19.27
CA GLY A 30 17.27 13.36 20.56
C GLY A 30 17.39 14.88 20.44
N ALA A 31 17.21 15.57 21.56
CA ALA A 31 17.24 17.02 21.61
C ALA A 31 18.65 17.55 21.96
N GLU A 32 19.66 17.24 21.14
CA GLU A 32 21.01 17.78 21.32
C GLU A 32 21.14 19.18 20.70
N SER A 33 21.92 20.06 21.35
CA SER A 33 22.22 21.39 20.81
C SER A 33 23.03 21.29 19.53
N SER A 34 22.63 22.06 18.51
CA SER A 34 23.37 22.22 17.24
C SER A 34 24.84 22.63 17.44
N SER A 35 25.16 23.27 18.57
CA SER A 35 26.53 23.63 18.97
C SER A 35 27.46 22.43 19.22
N ASN A 36 26.93 21.24 19.52
CA ASN A 36 27.73 20.03 19.67
C ASN A 36 28.05 19.37 18.33
N ILE A 37 27.16 19.52 17.35
CA ILE A 37 27.35 19.01 15.99
C ILE A 37 28.32 19.93 15.21
N SER A 38 28.22 21.25 15.38
CA SER A 38 29.07 22.23 14.68
C SER A 38 30.56 22.11 15.00
N LYS A 39 30.92 21.48 16.13
CA LYS A 39 32.32 21.13 16.49
C LYS A 39 32.97 20.12 15.53
N PHE A 40 32.15 19.37 14.80
CA PHE A 40 32.59 18.41 13.79
C PHE A 40 32.29 18.92 12.36
N GLY A 41 32.01 20.22 12.24
CA GLY A 41 31.78 20.89 10.97
C GLY A 41 33.08 21.21 10.22
N PRO A 42 32.97 21.60 8.94
CA PRO A 42 34.13 21.99 8.13
C PRO A 42 34.92 23.17 8.72
N GLU A 43 34.25 24.08 9.43
CA GLU A 43 34.85 25.28 10.03
C GLU A 43 35.74 24.98 11.25
N SER A 44 35.55 23.83 11.90
CA SER A 44 36.24 23.44 13.14
C SER A 44 37.41 22.46 12.91
N GLY A 45 37.70 22.11 11.65
CA GLY A 45 38.93 21.39 11.23
C GLY A 45 39.02 19.90 11.58
N ASN A 46 38.16 19.38 12.46
CA ASN A 46 38.19 17.99 12.96
C ASN A 46 37.07 17.08 12.38
N TYR A 47 36.62 17.37 11.15
CA TYR A 47 35.44 16.75 10.55
C TYR A 47 35.71 15.44 9.79
N GLY A 48 36.97 15.03 9.58
CA GLY A 48 37.31 13.95 8.63
C GLY A 48 36.59 12.62 8.88
N TYR A 49 36.72 12.06 10.09
CA TYR A 49 36.08 10.80 10.48
C TYR A 49 34.56 10.95 10.63
N TYR A 50 34.11 12.05 11.22
CA TYR A 50 32.69 12.33 11.40
C TYR A 50 31.96 12.47 10.06
N ALA A 51 32.52 13.22 9.11
CA ALA A 51 31.98 13.39 7.77
C ALA A 51 31.93 12.05 7.02
N GLN A 52 32.92 11.18 7.19
CA GLN A 52 32.87 9.85 6.59
C GLN A 52 31.76 8.98 7.20
N ALA A 53 31.56 9.05 8.52
CA ALA A 53 30.45 8.39 9.19
C ALA A 53 29.09 8.92 8.69
N CYS A 54 28.93 10.25 8.57
CA CYS A 54 27.75 10.87 7.98
C CYS A 54 27.50 10.42 6.53
N ARG A 55 28.55 10.29 5.70
CA ARG A 55 28.41 9.77 4.33
C ARG A 55 27.89 8.33 4.31
N GLN A 56 28.41 7.47 5.18
CA GLN A 56 27.95 6.09 5.29
C GLN A 56 26.49 6.02 5.77
N ALA A 57 26.13 6.86 6.75
CA ALA A 57 24.76 6.96 7.24
C ALA A 57 23.80 7.42 6.13
N ALA A 58 24.15 8.49 5.42
CA ALA A 58 23.37 8.99 4.29
C ALA A 58 23.19 7.93 3.20
N GLN A 59 24.25 7.19 2.87
CA GLN A 59 24.18 6.11 1.88
C GLN A 59 23.16 5.03 2.30
N ARG A 60 23.15 4.62 3.58
CA ARG A 60 22.21 3.61 4.09
C ARG A 60 20.77 4.10 4.11
N ILE A 61 20.56 5.34 4.54
CA ILE A 61 19.24 5.99 4.54
C ILE A 61 18.70 6.07 3.11
N LEU A 62 19.46 6.65 2.19
CA LEU A 62 19.07 6.80 0.79
C LEU A 62 18.83 5.45 0.12
N TYR A 63 19.68 4.46 0.39
CA TYR A 63 19.48 3.10 -0.13
C TYR A 63 18.15 2.50 0.35
N THR A 64 17.79 2.72 1.61
CA THR A 64 16.54 2.19 2.18
C THR A 64 15.33 2.93 1.65
N VAL A 65 15.38 4.27 1.60
CA VAL A 65 14.30 5.10 1.05
C VAL A 65 14.09 4.78 -0.43
N ALA A 66 15.17 4.59 -1.20
CA ALA A 66 15.08 4.28 -2.61
C ALA A 66 14.39 2.95 -2.92
N ASN A 67 14.49 1.99 -2.01
CA ASN A 67 13.80 0.70 -2.10
C ASN A 67 12.48 0.68 -1.33
N SER A 68 11.99 1.82 -0.85
CA SER A 68 10.74 1.92 -0.09
C SER A 68 9.57 2.36 -0.96
N ASN A 69 8.36 2.03 -0.52
CA ASN A 69 7.13 2.50 -1.18
C ASN A 69 6.99 4.03 -1.18
N ALA A 70 7.72 4.75 -0.32
CA ALA A 70 7.73 6.21 -0.30
C ALA A 70 8.41 6.81 -1.55
N MET A 71 9.37 6.09 -2.16
CA MET A 71 10.06 6.55 -3.38
C MET A 71 9.54 5.90 -4.67
N ASN A 72 8.52 5.03 -4.58
CA ASN A 72 7.80 4.46 -5.74
C ASN A 72 6.86 5.49 -6.44
N PHE A 73 7.30 6.75 -6.56
CA PHE A 73 6.61 7.84 -7.27
C PHE A 73 5.25 8.28 -6.70
N ILE A 74 5.03 8.19 -5.39
CA ILE A 74 3.89 8.86 -4.73
C ILE A 74 4.35 10.25 -4.26
N GLY A 75 4.22 11.24 -5.14
CA GLY A 75 4.35 12.65 -4.80
C GLY A 75 2.99 13.28 -4.49
N VAL A 76 2.99 14.56 -4.10
CA VAL A 76 1.78 15.34 -3.77
C VAL A 76 0.77 15.36 -4.93
N ASP A 77 1.25 15.31 -6.18
CA ASP A 77 0.42 15.34 -7.38
C ASP A 77 0.10 13.95 -7.96
N THR A 78 0.55 12.87 -7.31
CA THR A 78 0.29 11.51 -7.81
C THR A 78 -1.17 11.13 -7.58
N LYS A 79 -1.92 10.97 -8.67
CA LYS A 79 -3.28 10.42 -8.65
C LYS A 79 -3.25 8.94 -8.98
N VAL A 80 -3.65 8.11 -8.02
CA VAL A 80 -3.95 6.69 -8.30
C VAL A 80 -5.30 6.64 -9.00
N ILE A 81 -5.30 6.40 -10.31
CA ILE A 81 -6.51 6.27 -11.11
C ILE A 81 -6.77 4.78 -11.29
N SER A 82 -7.89 4.30 -10.74
CA SER A 82 -8.38 2.96 -11.02
C SER A 82 -9.20 3.02 -12.31
N TYR A 83 -8.76 2.33 -13.35
CA TYR A 83 -9.52 2.18 -14.59
C TYR A 83 -10.26 0.85 -14.56
N GLU A 84 -11.59 0.89 -14.62
CA GLU A 84 -12.36 -0.33 -14.86
C GLU A 84 -12.24 -0.68 -16.35
N PRO A 85 -11.82 -1.92 -16.70
CA PRO A 85 -11.64 -2.28 -18.10
C PRO A 85 -12.97 -2.19 -18.85
N GLU A 86 -12.97 -1.65 -20.08
CA GLU A 86 -14.21 -1.53 -20.87
C GLU A 86 -14.92 -2.87 -21.11
N TRP A 87 -14.19 -3.99 -21.10
CA TRP A 87 -14.78 -5.33 -21.24
C TRP A 87 -15.68 -5.75 -20.05
N HIS A 88 -15.54 -5.12 -18.88
CA HIS A 88 -16.44 -5.37 -17.75
C HIS A 88 -17.87 -4.98 -18.10
N LYS A 89 -18.08 -3.83 -18.75
CA LYS A 89 -19.42 -3.38 -19.17
C LYS A 89 -20.05 -4.38 -20.14
N THR A 90 -19.25 -4.88 -21.10
CA THR A 90 -19.71 -5.88 -22.06
C THR A 90 -20.05 -7.20 -21.38
N ARG A 91 -19.20 -7.69 -20.47
CA ARG A 91 -19.45 -8.91 -19.68
C ARG A 91 -20.76 -8.78 -18.89
N ASP A 92 -20.95 -7.68 -18.18
CA ASP A 92 -22.11 -7.48 -17.30
C ASP A 92 -23.40 -7.40 -18.12
N GLY A 93 -23.39 -6.74 -19.28
CA GLY A 93 -24.51 -6.74 -20.21
C GLY A 93 -24.86 -8.14 -20.72
N ILE A 94 -23.86 -8.95 -21.08
CA ILE A 94 -24.07 -10.35 -21.50
C ILE A 94 -24.70 -11.15 -20.35
N LEU A 95 -24.15 -11.06 -19.14
CA LEU A 95 -24.65 -11.81 -17.98
C LEU A 95 -26.12 -11.44 -17.67
N ILE A 96 -26.45 -10.16 -17.66
CA ILE A 96 -27.82 -9.69 -17.42
C ILE A 96 -28.79 -10.23 -18.49
N SER A 97 -28.39 -10.21 -19.77
CA SER A 97 -29.23 -10.75 -20.84
C SER A 97 -29.45 -12.27 -20.70
N VAL A 98 -28.41 -13.02 -20.33
CA VAL A 98 -28.51 -14.48 -20.12
C VAL A 98 -29.40 -14.78 -18.92
N TYR A 99 -29.23 -14.08 -17.79
CA TYR A 99 -30.05 -14.31 -16.60
C TYR A 99 -31.52 -13.97 -16.81
N SER A 100 -31.83 -12.87 -17.50
CA SER A 100 -33.21 -12.50 -17.79
C SER A 100 -33.89 -13.50 -18.73
N LEU A 101 -33.21 -13.92 -19.80
CA LEU A 101 -33.73 -14.96 -20.71
C LEU A 101 -33.94 -16.29 -20.00
N PHE A 102 -32.98 -16.72 -19.18
CA PHE A 102 -33.10 -17.95 -18.41
C PHE A 102 -34.26 -17.89 -17.41
N GLY A 103 -34.40 -16.78 -16.68
CA GLY A 103 -35.51 -16.58 -15.74
C GLY A 103 -36.89 -16.65 -16.40
N ILE A 104 -37.05 -16.02 -17.57
CA ILE A 104 -38.29 -16.09 -18.36
C ILE A 104 -38.55 -17.52 -18.84
N SER A 105 -37.50 -18.21 -19.33
CA SER A 105 -37.61 -19.60 -19.80
C SER A 105 -38.06 -20.55 -18.68
N CYS A 106 -37.48 -20.43 -17.49
CA CYS A 106 -37.88 -21.22 -16.32
C CYS A 106 -39.34 -20.94 -15.92
N ALA A 107 -39.77 -19.67 -15.89
CA ALA A 107 -41.14 -19.31 -15.56
C ALA A 107 -42.14 -19.90 -16.57
N PHE A 108 -41.81 -19.85 -17.87
CA PHE A 108 -42.63 -20.41 -18.93
C PHE A 108 -42.73 -21.94 -18.84
N PHE A 109 -41.61 -22.62 -18.56
CA PHE A 109 -41.58 -24.07 -18.38
C PHE A 109 -42.44 -24.52 -17.19
N VAL A 110 -42.33 -23.84 -16.05
CA VAL A 110 -43.17 -24.14 -14.87
C VAL A 110 -44.65 -23.88 -15.16
N GLY A 111 -44.97 -22.74 -15.79
CA GLY A 111 -46.35 -22.38 -16.13
C GLY A 111 -47.02 -23.39 -17.06
N THR A 112 -46.32 -23.82 -18.11
CA THR A 112 -46.84 -24.81 -19.07
C THR A 112 -47.04 -26.20 -18.44
N ASN A 113 -46.10 -26.67 -17.61
CA ASN A 113 -46.25 -27.93 -16.90
C ASN A 113 -47.40 -27.89 -15.88
N ALA A 114 -47.55 -26.79 -15.13
CA ALA A 114 -48.66 -26.60 -14.20
C ALA A 114 -50.01 -26.60 -14.93
N TYR A 115 -50.11 -25.89 -16.06
CA TYR A 115 -51.32 -25.87 -16.89
C TYR A 115 -51.68 -27.26 -17.42
N TYR A 116 -50.70 -28.01 -17.94
CA TYR A 116 -50.91 -29.37 -18.42
C TYR A 116 -51.40 -30.31 -17.30
N LEU A 117 -50.82 -30.19 -16.11
CA LEU A 117 -51.19 -30.98 -14.94
C LEU A 117 -52.64 -30.68 -14.51
N VAL A 118 -53.03 -29.39 -14.45
CA VAL A 118 -54.40 -28.97 -14.15
C VAL A 118 -55.39 -29.54 -15.16
N GLN A 119 -55.10 -29.45 -16.47
CA GLN A 119 -55.97 -30.04 -17.49
C GLN A 119 -56.14 -31.55 -17.33
N LYS A 120 -55.05 -32.27 -17.03
CA LYS A 120 -55.08 -33.73 -16.86
C LYS A 120 -55.94 -34.15 -15.66
N PHE A 121 -55.83 -33.44 -14.54
CA PHE A 121 -56.65 -33.72 -13.35
C PHE A 121 -58.11 -33.32 -13.55
N SER A 122 -58.39 -32.22 -14.26
CA SER A 122 -59.76 -31.81 -14.59
C SER A 122 -60.48 -32.86 -15.45
N LYS A 123 -59.84 -33.35 -16.52
CA LYS A 123 -60.40 -34.39 -17.39
C LYS A 123 -60.58 -35.74 -16.69
N LYS A 124 -59.75 -36.05 -15.69
CA LYS A 124 -59.91 -37.28 -14.88
C LYS A 124 -61.09 -37.21 -13.92
N LYS A 125 -61.55 -36.01 -13.55
CA LYS A 125 -62.69 -35.81 -12.64
C LYS A 125 -64.05 -35.89 -13.35
N GLU A 126 -64.06 -35.75 -14.68
CA GLU A 126 -65.26 -35.83 -15.52
C GLU A 126 -65.57 -37.24 -16.06
N ASN A 127 -64.68 -38.22 -15.84
CA ASN A 127 -64.91 -39.65 -16.12
C ASN A 127 -65.07 -40.44 -14.81
#